data_AF-A0A9E2ZYC8-F1
#
_entry.id   AF-A0A9E2ZYC8-F1
#
_cell.length_a   1.000
_cell.length_b   1.000
_cell.length_c   1.000
_cell.angle_alpha   90.00
_cell.angle_beta   90.00
_cell.angle_gamma   90.00
#
_symmetry.space_group_name_H-M   'P 1'
#
loop_
_entity.id
_entity.type
_entity.pdbx_description
1 polymer ?
#
loop_
_entity_poly.entity_id
_entity_poly.type
_entity_poly.pdbx_seq_one_letter_code
_entity_poly.pdbx_strand_id
1 'polypeptide(L)'
;MKRLLALSLLAFATTVGAQNRTAELDRAYDDTRSAYIALQQAIARRDQGSDSMPGERTGSAAGGSRPNENYFARQAILEQDVENARKRYEAALKRWNDLK
;
A
#
# COMPACT_ATOMS: atom_id res chain seq x y z
N MET A 1 30.05 22.29 -48.07
CA MET A 1 30.23 22.09 -46.61
C MET A 1 28.98 22.53 -45.82
N LYS A 2 27.80 21.94 -46.05
CA LYS A 2 26.56 22.32 -45.33
C LYS A 2 25.62 21.14 -44.97
N ARG A 3 26.05 19.89 -45.19
CA ARG A 3 25.20 18.71 -44.98
C ARG A 3 25.51 17.89 -43.71
N LEU A 4 26.47 18.31 -42.90
CA LEU A 4 26.92 17.56 -41.71
C LEU A 4 26.33 18.07 -40.38
N LEU A 5 25.54 19.15 -40.39
CA LEU A 5 25.03 19.80 -39.16
C LEU A 5 23.65 19.31 -38.70
N ALA A 6 22.96 18.45 -39.46
CA ALA A 6 21.60 18.01 -39.15
C ALA A 6 21.52 16.68 -38.36
N LEU A 7 22.64 15.98 -38.16
CA LEU A 7 22.66 14.64 -37.56
C LEU A 7 22.90 14.63 -36.03
N SER A 8 23.24 15.76 -35.42
CA SER A 8 23.57 15.85 -33.99
C SER A 8 22.38 16.16 -33.07
N LEU A 9 21.21 16.51 -33.61
CA LEU A 9 20.03 16.89 -32.81
C LEU A 9 19.07 15.73 -32.48
N LEU A 10 19.18 14.57 -33.15
CA LEU A 10 18.32 13.40 -32.86
C LEU A 10 18.83 12.53 -31.70
N ALA A 11 20.10 12.64 -31.31
CA ALA A 11 20.69 11.79 -30.26
C ALA A 11 20.36 12.23 -28.82
N PHE A 12 19.85 13.44 -28.61
CA PHE A 12 19.50 13.96 -27.28
C PHE A 12 18.07 13.63 -26.84
N ALA A 13 17.18 13.25 -27.76
CA ALA A 13 15.79 12.94 -27.41
C ALA A 13 15.64 11.56 -26.75
N THR A 14 16.54 10.61 -27.05
CA THR A 14 16.47 9.24 -26.54
C THR A 14 17.03 9.11 -25.11
N THR A 15 18.00 9.95 -24.73
CA THR A 15 18.61 9.90 -23.39
C THR A 15 17.67 10.41 -22.30
N VAL A 16 16.90 11.48 -22.57
CA VAL A 16 15.93 12.05 -21.61
C VAL A 16 14.76 11.08 -21.36
N GLY A 17 14.25 10.41 -22.39
CA GLY A 17 13.16 9.43 -22.25
C GLY A 17 13.57 8.19 -21.45
N ALA A 18 14.78 7.68 -21.68
CA ALA A 18 15.31 6.54 -20.94
C ALA A 18 15.57 6.86 -19.45
N GLN A 19 16.13 8.04 -19.15
CA GLN A 19 16.37 8.48 -17.77
C GLN A 19 15.07 8.66 -16.97
N ASN A 20 14.03 9.24 -17.59
CA ASN A 20 12.73 9.41 -16.94
C ASN A 20 12.07 8.07 -16.61
N ARG A 21 12.16 7.08 -17.52
CA ARG A 21 11.60 5.74 -17.28
C ARG A 21 12.28 5.03 -16.11
N THR A 22 13.62 5.13 -16.00
CA THR A 22 14.35 4.53 -14.86
C THR A 22 13.94 5.17 -13.54
N ALA A 23 13.88 6.50 -13.48
CA ALA A 23 13.45 7.20 -12.27
C ALA A 23 11.99 6.88 -11.88
N GLU A 24 11.10 6.71 -12.86
CA GLU A 24 9.72 6.30 -12.60
C GLU A 24 9.61 4.86 -12.09
N LEU A 25 10.42 3.94 -12.64
CA LEU A 25 10.50 2.56 -12.20
C LEU A 25 11.01 2.45 -10.76
N ASP A 26 12.08 3.16 -10.41
CA ASP A 26 12.64 3.20 -9.07
C ASP A 26 11.61 3.74 -8.06
N ARG A 27 10.91 4.81 -8.43
CA ARG A 27 9.83 5.35 -7.61
C ARG A 27 8.69 4.36 -7.42
N ALA A 28 8.26 3.68 -8.48
CA ALA A 28 7.19 2.68 -8.40
C ALA A 28 7.59 1.47 -7.54
N TYR A 29 8.87 1.09 -7.56
CA TYR A 29 9.42 0.07 -6.67
C TYR A 29 9.37 0.52 -5.20
N ASP A 30 9.83 1.74 -4.90
CA ASP A 30 9.79 2.29 -3.54
C ASP A 30 8.36 2.43 -3.01
N ASP A 31 7.43 2.89 -3.85
CA ASP A 31 6.00 2.97 -3.53
C ASP A 31 5.42 1.58 -3.21
N THR A 32 5.80 0.55 -3.99
CA THR A 32 5.36 -0.84 -3.77
C THR A 32 5.90 -1.39 -2.44
N ARG A 33 7.18 -1.14 -2.15
CA ARG A 33 7.81 -1.56 -0.89
C ARG A 33 7.17 -0.88 0.31
N SER A 34 6.92 0.43 0.23
CA SER A 34 6.25 1.20 1.28
C SER A 34 4.83 0.70 1.52
N ALA A 35 4.05 0.48 0.46
CA ALA A 35 2.68 -0.03 0.55
C ALA A 35 2.63 -1.46 1.15
N TYR A 36 3.61 -2.31 0.81
CA TYR A 36 3.73 -3.64 1.42
C TYR A 36 3.99 -3.56 2.92
N ILE A 37 4.91 -2.70 3.38
CA ILE A 37 5.17 -2.49 4.81
C ILE A 37 3.90 -2.01 5.52
N ALA A 38 3.18 -1.06 4.92
CA ALA A 38 1.93 -0.56 5.48
C ALA A 38 0.85 -1.65 5.62
N LEU A 39 0.77 -2.56 4.64
CA LEU A 39 -0.10 -3.75 4.71
C LEU A 39 0.30 -4.68 5.85
N GLN A 40 1.59 -5.00 5.99
CA GLN A 40 2.06 -5.84 7.09
C GLN A 40 1.77 -5.21 8.47
N GLN A 41 1.93 -3.90 8.60
CA GLN A 41 1.59 -3.18 9.82
C GLN A 41 0.08 -3.19 10.10
N ALA A 42 -0.76 -3.06 9.08
CA ALA A 42 -2.22 -3.14 9.24
C ALA A 42 -2.65 -4.54 9.71
N ILE A 43 -2.09 -5.59 9.10
CA ILE A 43 -2.30 -6.98 9.51
C ILE A 43 -1.87 -7.18 10.97
N ALA A 44 -0.67 -6.72 11.33
CA ALA A 44 -0.17 -6.82 12.69
C ALA A 44 -1.09 -6.11 13.71
N ARG A 45 -1.60 -4.91 13.39
CA ARG A 45 -2.57 -4.20 14.24
C ARG A 45 -3.87 -4.97 14.41
N ARG A 46 -4.40 -5.57 13.34
CA ARG A 46 -5.60 -6.41 13.42
C ARG A 46 -5.35 -7.62 14.30
N ASP A 47 -4.24 -8.33 14.10
CA ASP A 47 -3.93 -9.55 14.84
C ASP A 47 -3.71 -9.27 16.33
N GLN A 48 -2.97 -8.19 16.66
CA GLN A 48 -2.82 -7.68 18.03
C GLN A 48 -4.15 -7.20 18.64
N GLY A 49 -5.08 -6.77 17.81
CA GLY A 49 -6.40 -6.31 18.21
C GLY A 49 -7.45 -7.40 18.35
N SER A 50 -7.10 -8.69 18.20
CA SER A 50 -8.07 -9.81 18.21
C SER A 50 -8.78 -9.99 19.55
N ASP A 51 -8.13 -9.66 20.67
CA ASP A 51 -8.71 -9.75 22.00
C ASP A 51 -9.66 -8.57 22.31
N SER A 52 -10.63 -8.82 23.20
CA SER A 52 -11.50 -7.77 23.73
C SER A 52 -10.73 -6.83 24.68
N MET A 53 -10.92 -5.53 24.53
CA MET A 53 -10.38 -4.51 25.42
C MET A 53 -11.30 -4.26 26.63
N PRO A 54 -10.82 -3.57 27.69
CA PRO A 54 -11.67 -3.11 28.78
C PRO A 54 -12.88 -2.31 28.27
N GLY A 55 -14.07 -2.62 28.79
CA GLY A 55 -15.32 -1.97 28.36
C GLY A 55 -15.95 -2.55 27.08
N GLU A 56 -15.26 -3.45 26.38
CA GLU A 56 -15.79 -4.11 25.18
C GLU A 56 -16.47 -5.46 25.47
N ARG A 57 -16.56 -5.81 26.75
CA ARG A 57 -17.27 -7.00 27.21
C ARG A 57 -18.44 -6.61 28.10
N THR A 58 -19.57 -7.25 27.87
CA THR A 58 -20.78 -7.09 28.69
C THR A 58 -21.12 -8.42 29.36
N GLY A 59 -21.33 -8.37 30.68
CA GLY A 59 -21.76 -9.51 31.47
C GLY A 59 -23.21 -9.90 31.20
N SER A 60 -23.55 -11.18 31.42
CA SER A 60 -24.93 -11.67 31.39
C SER A 60 -25.42 -12.01 32.80
N ALA A 61 -26.74 -11.93 33.01
CA ALA A 61 -27.36 -12.28 34.29
C ALA A 61 -27.11 -13.75 34.71
N ALA A 62 -26.76 -14.61 33.76
CA ALA A 62 -26.41 -16.02 34.00
C ALA A 62 -24.90 -16.26 34.28
N GLY A 63 -24.11 -15.20 34.52
CA GLY A 63 -22.70 -15.31 34.91
C GLY A 63 -21.69 -15.41 33.75
N GLY A 64 -22.12 -15.19 32.51
CA GLY A 64 -21.25 -15.15 31.32
C GLY A 64 -20.76 -13.75 30.97
N SER A 65 -19.81 -13.65 30.05
CA SER A 65 -19.35 -12.39 29.47
C SER A 65 -19.16 -12.57 27.96
N ARG A 66 -19.60 -11.60 27.16
CA ARG A 66 -19.45 -11.63 25.69
C ARG A 66 -18.96 -10.28 25.16
N PRO A 67 -18.27 -10.26 24.01
CA PRO A 67 -17.98 -9.02 23.31
C PRO A 67 -19.27 -8.25 22.99
N ASN A 68 -19.19 -6.93 23.05
CA ASN A 68 -20.30 -6.01 22.77
C ASN A 68 -20.08 -5.23 21.46
N GLU A 69 -20.96 -4.29 21.16
CA GLU A 69 -20.93 -3.51 19.92
C GLU A 69 -19.61 -2.74 19.73
N ASN A 70 -18.98 -2.26 20.81
CA ASN A 70 -17.70 -1.56 20.72
C ASN A 70 -16.59 -2.46 20.19
N TYR A 71 -16.55 -3.73 20.65
CA TYR A 71 -15.63 -4.74 20.10
C TYR A 71 -15.83 -4.89 18.61
N PHE A 72 -17.06 -5.15 18.17
CA PHE A 72 -17.35 -5.42 16.75
C PHE A 72 -17.09 -4.21 15.85
N ALA A 73 -17.40 -3.00 16.33
CA ALA A 73 -17.08 -1.76 15.62
C ALA A 73 -15.57 -1.61 15.43
N ARG A 74 -14.77 -1.85 16.48
CA ARG A 74 -13.31 -1.82 16.40
C ARG A 74 -12.76 -2.89 15.46
N GLN A 75 -13.26 -4.12 15.53
CA GLN A 75 -12.86 -5.20 14.62
C GLN A 75 -13.14 -4.82 13.15
N ALA A 76 -14.31 -4.23 12.87
CA ALA A 76 -14.65 -3.78 11.53
C ALA A 76 -13.68 -2.69 11.01
N ILE A 77 -13.24 -1.77 11.86
CA ILE A 77 -12.23 -0.76 11.51
C ILE A 77 -10.88 -1.43 11.19
N LEU A 78 -10.44 -2.37 12.02
CA LEU A 78 -9.17 -3.08 11.81
C LEU A 78 -9.17 -3.87 10.49
N GLU A 79 -10.26 -4.54 10.16
CA GLU A 79 -10.39 -5.24 8.88
C GLU A 79 -10.46 -4.28 7.69
N GLN A 80 -11.17 -3.16 7.85
CA GLN A 80 -11.24 -2.14 6.81
C GLN A 80 -9.86 -1.50 6.54
N ASP A 81 -9.03 -1.33 7.57
CA ASP A 81 -7.66 -0.82 7.45
C ASP A 81 -6.77 -1.80 6.68
N VAL A 82 -6.87 -3.10 6.97
CA VAL A 82 -6.15 -4.16 6.24
C VAL A 82 -6.57 -4.14 4.76
N GLU A 83 -7.86 -4.10 4.49
CA GLU A 83 -8.41 -4.08 3.14
C GLU A 83 -7.96 -2.84 2.35
N ASN A 84 -7.95 -1.68 2.99
CA ASN A 84 -7.46 -0.44 2.37
C ASN A 84 -5.96 -0.50 2.08
N ALA A 85 -5.16 -1.04 3.00
CA ALA A 85 -3.73 -1.21 2.78
C ALA A 85 -3.44 -2.23 1.66
N ARG A 86 -4.24 -3.30 1.57
CA ARG A 86 -4.15 -4.31 0.51
C ARG A 86 -4.41 -3.70 -0.86
N LYS A 87 -5.51 -2.95 -1.01
CA LYS A 87 -5.82 -2.23 -2.26
C LYS A 87 -4.71 -1.29 -2.70
N ARG A 88 -4.10 -0.56 -1.77
CA ARG A 88 -2.96 0.33 -2.06
C ARG A 88 -1.74 -0.45 -2.54
N TYR A 89 -1.40 -1.55 -1.86
CA TYR A 89 -0.31 -2.42 -2.27
C TYR A 89 -0.54 -3.01 -3.66
N GLU A 90 -1.74 -3.53 -3.94
CA GLU A 90 -2.09 -4.08 -5.25
C GLU A 90 -2.01 -3.04 -6.36
N ALA A 91 -2.47 -1.81 -6.11
CA ALA A 91 -2.37 -0.72 -7.07
C ALA A 91 -0.91 -0.32 -7.35
N ALA A 92 -0.06 -0.23 -6.31
CA ALA A 92 1.35 0.08 -6.45
C ALA A 92 2.10 -1.03 -7.20
N LEU A 93 1.85 -2.29 -6.84
CA LEU A 93 2.40 -3.47 -7.49
C LEU A 93 2.02 -3.52 -8.98
N LYS A 94 0.75 -3.22 -9.30
CA LYS A 94 0.30 -3.14 -10.69
C LYS A 94 1.09 -2.08 -11.45
N ARG A 95 1.22 -0.86 -10.89
CA ARG A 95 1.97 0.23 -11.54
C ARG A 95 3.43 -0.16 -11.80
N TRP A 96 4.10 -0.77 -10.82
CA TRP A 96 5.49 -1.21 -10.99
C TRP A 96 5.62 -2.26 -12.09
N ASN A 97 4.70 -3.23 -12.14
CA ASN A 97 4.67 -4.25 -13.20
C ASN A 97 4.40 -3.66 -14.58
N ASP A 98 3.55 -2.63 -14.69
CA ASP A 98 3.24 -1.98 -15.96
C ASP A 98 4.45 -1.18 -16.53
N LEU A 99 5.41 -0.79 -15.69
CA LEU A 99 6.61 -0.02 -16.08
C LEU A 99 7.83 -0.88 -16.44
N LYS A 100 7.85 -2.13 -15.95
CA LYS A 100 8.90 -3.11 -16.17
C LYS A 100 8.92 -3.59 -17.62
#